data_AF-A0A1W6Z3R4-F1
#
_entry.id   AF-A0A1W6Z3R4-F1
#
_cell.length_a   1.000
_cell.length_b   1.000
_cell.length_c   1.000
_cell.angle_alpha   90.00
_cell.angle_beta   90.00
_cell.angle_gamma   90.00
#
_symmetry.space_group_name_H-M   'P 1'
#
loop_
_entity.id
_entity.type
_entity.pdbx_description
1 polymer ?
#
loop_
_entity_poly.entity_id
_entity_poly.type
_entity_poly.pdbx_seq_one_letter_code
_entity_poly.pdbx_strand_id
1 'polypeptide(L)'
;MALEQELRDALARVTQAEQQLAVADKGWELLSRSRAAFISSLRHTGLSYAHAQMKFDDFVEEQRRLYDHLTEALAQAQRDYAALQSRADARAAGRPA
;
A
#
# COMPACT_ATOMS: atom_id res chain seq x y z
N MET A 1 25.84 -0.66 -16.47
CA MET A 1 24.76 0.00 -17.23
C MET A 1 23.41 -0.71 -17.07
N ALA A 2 23.15 -1.87 -17.69
CA ALA A 2 21.81 -2.51 -17.59
C ALA A 2 21.39 -2.89 -16.16
N LEU A 3 22.25 -3.60 -15.41
CA LEU A 3 21.94 -4.03 -14.04
C LEU A 3 21.81 -2.87 -13.05
N GLU A 4 22.58 -1.80 -13.24
CA GLU A 4 22.47 -0.59 -12.41
C GLU A 4 21.15 0.14 -12.66
N GLN A 5 20.67 0.14 -13.90
CA GLN A 5 19.35 0.69 -14.23
C GLN A 5 18.23 -0.17 -13.62
N GLU A 6 18.33 -1.50 -13.75
CA GLU A 6 17.37 -2.43 -13.12
C GLU A 6 17.29 -2.25 -11.61
N LEU A 7 18.42 -2.02 -10.93
CA LEU A 7 18.47 -1.71 -9.50
C LEU A 7 17.80 -0.39 -9.16
N ARG A 8 18.04 0.66 -9.95
CA ARG A 8 17.36 1.96 -9.76
C ARG A 8 15.86 1.84 -9.93
N ASP A 9 15.41 1.11 -10.94
CA ASP A 9 13.99 0.91 -11.21
C ASP A 9 13.32 0.03 -10.14
N ALA A 10 14.04 -0.96 -9.60
CA ALA A 10 13.57 -1.75 -8.47
C ALA A 10 13.48 -0.90 -7.18
N LEU A 11 14.47 -0.06 -6.89
CA LEU A 11 14.43 0.86 -5.74
C LEU A 11 13.31 1.91 -5.87
N ALA A 12 13.07 2.42 -7.08
CA ALA A 12 11.97 3.34 -7.34
C ALA A 12 10.61 2.69 -7.05
N ARG A 13 10.42 1.41 -7.42
CA ARG A 13 9.22 0.64 -7.10
C ARG A 13 9.02 0.45 -5.60
N VAL A 14 10.09 0.16 -4.85
CA VAL A 14 10.04 0.07 -3.38
C VAL A 14 9.59 1.41 -2.80
N THR A 15 10.25 2.51 -3.17
CA THR A 15 9.93 3.86 -2.69
C THR A 15 8.48 4.24 -2.99
N GLN A 16 7.98 3.90 -4.18
CA GLN A 16 6.60 4.17 -4.57
C GLN A 16 5.61 3.39 -3.70
N ALA A 17 5.86 2.10 -3.46
CA ALA A 17 5.02 1.27 -2.61
C ALA A 17 4.99 1.77 -1.16
N GLU A 18 6.14 2.21 -0.62
CA GLU A 18 6.23 2.83 0.71
C GLU A 18 5.39 4.11 0.81
N GLN A 19 5.44 4.98 -0.20
CA GLN A 19 4.64 6.19 -0.25
C GLN A 19 3.14 5.88 -0.28
N GLN A 20 2.72 4.90 -1.08
CA GLN A 20 1.32 4.49 -1.15
C GLN A 20 0.83 3.91 0.17
N LEU A 21 1.63 3.07 0.83
CA LEU A 21 1.30 2.49 2.13
C LEU A 21 1.19 3.58 3.21
N ALA A 22 2.11 4.55 3.22
CA ALA A 22 2.05 5.68 4.15
C ALA A 22 0.81 6.57 3.96
N VAL A 23 0.29 6.68 2.73
CA VAL A 23 -0.98 7.35 2.46
C VAL A 23 -2.16 6.53 2.99
N ALA A 24 -2.13 5.21 2.79
CA ALA A 24 -3.16 4.31 3.31
C ALA A 24 -3.22 4.31 4.85
N ASP A 25 -2.07 4.32 5.53
CA ASP A 25 -1.97 4.46 7.00
C ASP A 25 -2.66 5.73 7.52
N LYS A 26 -2.39 6.86 6.87
CA LYS A 26 -3.06 8.13 7.21
C LYS A 26 -4.57 8.05 6.97
N GLY A 27 -4.99 7.38 5.89
CA GLY A 27 -6.40 7.10 5.63
C GLY A 27 -7.05 6.31 6.77
N TRP A 28 -6.36 5.29 7.27
CA TRP A 28 -6.80 4.48 8.40
C TRP A 28 -6.99 5.26 9.70
N GLU A 29 -6.03 6.12 10.04
CA GLU A 29 -6.15 6.98 11.22
C GLU A 29 -7.39 7.89 11.12
N LEU A 30 -7.66 8.43 9.93
CA LEU A 30 -8.81 9.30 9.68
C LEU A 30 -10.15 8.55 9.71
N LEU A 31 -10.20 7.29 9.25
CA LEU A 31 -11.40 6.45 9.31
C LEU A 31 -11.92 6.29 10.74
N SER A 32 -11.01 6.04 11.68
CA SER A 32 -11.36 5.86 13.10
C SER A 32 -12.07 7.09 13.69
N ARG A 33 -11.70 8.29 13.24
CA ARG A 33 -12.22 9.58 13.72
C ARG A 33 -13.43 10.06 12.93
N SER A 34 -13.62 9.57 11.71
CA SER A 34 -14.65 10.08 10.79
C SER A 34 -15.99 9.34 10.86
N ARG A 35 -16.07 8.18 11.53
CA ARG A 35 -17.29 7.33 11.58
C ARG A 35 -18.58 8.11 11.80
N ALA A 36 -18.64 8.92 12.86
CA ALA A 36 -19.85 9.67 13.20
C ALA A 36 -20.22 10.70 12.12
N ALA A 37 -19.23 11.44 11.60
CA ALA A 37 -19.44 12.44 10.57
C ALA A 37 -19.86 11.81 9.23
N PHE A 38 -19.26 10.67 8.86
CA PHE A 38 -19.58 9.93 7.65
C PHE A 38 -21.00 9.36 7.69
N ILE A 39 -21.36 8.66 8.77
CA ILE A 39 -22.72 8.14 8.96
C ILE A 39 -23.73 9.28 8.98
N SER A 40 -23.42 10.40 9.65
CA SER A 40 -24.26 11.58 9.66
C SER A 40 -24.47 12.13 8.24
N SER A 41 -23.40 12.29 7.45
CA SER A 41 -23.46 12.74 6.06
C SER A 41 -24.37 11.85 5.21
N LEU A 42 -24.22 10.53 5.29
CA LEU A 42 -25.08 9.58 4.57
C LEU A 42 -26.55 9.68 5.00
N ARG A 43 -26.82 9.91 6.28
CA ARG A 43 -28.19 10.10 6.75
C ARG A 43 -28.83 11.38 6.20
N HIS A 44 -28.06 12.44 5.94
CA HIS A 44 -28.58 13.65 5.30
C HIS A 44 -29.00 13.42 3.84
N THR A 45 -28.56 12.33 3.20
CA THR A 45 -29.03 11.93 1.86
C THR A 45 -30.29 11.06 1.91
N GLY A 46 -30.90 10.89 3.08
CA GLY A 46 -32.12 10.08 3.27
C GLY A 46 -31.87 8.60 3.60
N LEU A 47 -30.62 8.18 3.81
CA LEU A 47 -30.33 6.82 4.27
C LEU A 47 -30.77 6.64 5.73
N SER A 48 -31.33 5.47 6.05
CA SER A 48 -31.51 5.06 7.44
C SER A 48 -30.16 4.91 8.13
N TYR A 49 -30.13 5.00 9.45
CA TYR A 49 -28.89 4.79 10.21
C TYR A 49 -28.28 3.41 9.90
N ALA A 50 -29.09 2.36 9.81
CA ALA A 50 -28.62 1.01 9.48
C ALA A 50 -27.96 0.94 8.09
N HIS A 51 -28.56 1.55 7.06
CA HIS A 51 -27.95 1.60 5.73
C HIS A 51 -26.68 2.46 5.68
N ALA A 52 -26.67 3.59 6.38
CA ALA A 52 -25.49 4.44 6.49
C ALA A 52 -24.34 3.73 7.22
N GLN A 53 -24.65 2.95 8.26
CA GLN A 53 -23.67 2.12 8.96
C GLN A 53 -23.11 1.03 8.05
N MET A 54 -23.95 0.26 7.34
CA MET A 54 -23.47 -0.77 6.41
C MET A 54 -22.53 -0.18 5.35
N LYS A 55 -22.87 0.99 4.78
CA LYS A 55 -21.98 1.67 3.82
C LYS A 55 -20.64 2.11 4.42
N PHE A 56 -20.63 2.54 5.68
CA PHE A 56 -19.37 2.87 6.36
C PHE A 56 -18.55 1.60 6.59
N ASP A 57 -19.18 0.52 7.04
CA ASP A 57 -18.52 -0.75 7.29
C ASP A 57 -17.95 -1.34 5.98
N ASP A 58 -18.70 -1.29 4.87
CA ASP A 58 -18.24 -1.67 3.53
C ASP A 58 -17.00 -0.88 3.09
N PHE A 59 -17.01 0.44 3.35
CA PHE A 59 -15.89 1.32 3.03
C PHE A 59 -14.64 0.96 3.87
N VAL A 60 -14.81 0.67 5.16
CA VAL A 60 -13.72 0.21 6.03
C VAL A 60 -13.12 -1.10 5.51
N GLU A 61 -13.94 -2.05 5.08
CA GLU A 61 -13.48 -3.32 4.52
C GLU A 61 -12.74 -3.14 3.17
N GLU A 62 -13.16 -2.18 2.35
CA GLU A 62 -12.44 -1.82 1.12
C GLU A 62 -11.06 -1.22 1.43
N GLN A 63 -10.98 -0.31 2.42
CA GLN A 63 -9.71 0.28 2.85
C GLN A 63 -8.76 -0.78 3.45
N ARG A 64 -9.30 -1.81 4.11
CA ARG A 64 -8.50 -2.97 4.56
C ARG A 64 -7.91 -3.78 3.43
N ARG A 65 -8.73 -4.12 2.44
CA ARG A 65 -8.23 -4.84 1.27
C ARG A 65 -7.17 -4.05 0.53
N LEU A 66 -7.32 -2.73 0.41
CA LEU A 66 -6.31 -1.87 -0.18
C LEU A 66 -5.00 -1.88 0.62
N TYR A 67 -5.08 -1.77 1.94
CA TYR A 67 -3.92 -1.79 2.81
C TYR A 67 -3.16 -3.12 2.76
N ASP A 68 -3.88 -4.23 2.83
CA ASP A 68 -3.31 -5.58 2.71
C ASP A 68 -2.60 -5.73 1.37
N HIS A 69 -3.24 -5.30 0.28
CA HIS A 69 -2.66 -5.32 -1.07
C HIS A 69 -1.38 -4.48 -1.18
N LEU A 70 -1.36 -3.26 -0.63
CA LEU A 70 -0.18 -2.39 -0.64
C LEU A 70 0.96 -2.96 0.20
N THR A 71 0.64 -3.61 1.32
CA THR A 71 1.60 -4.30 2.17
C THR A 71 2.26 -5.45 1.42
N GLU A 72 1.47 -6.28 0.73
CA GLU A 72 1.97 -7.36 -0.12
C GLU A 72 2.82 -6.84 -1.28
N ALA A 73 2.39 -5.74 -1.92
CA ALA A 73 3.11 -5.11 -3.02
C ALA A 73 4.47 -4.57 -2.57
N LEU A 74 4.54 -3.93 -1.40
CA LEU A 74 5.80 -3.47 -0.81
C LEU A 74 6.73 -4.64 -0.50
N ALA A 75 6.21 -5.69 0.14
CA ALA A 75 6.99 -6.89 0.44
C ALA A 75 7.53 -7.55 -0.84
N GLN A 76 6.74 -7.60 -1.91
CA GLN A 76 7.20 -8.11 -3.20
C GLN A 76 8.30 -7.23 -3.81
N ALA A 77 8.12 -5.91 -3.85
CA ALA A 77 9.11 -4.99 -4.38
C ALA A 77 10.44 -5.07 -3.62
N GLN A 78 10.40 -5.21 -2.29
CA GLN A 78 11.58 -5.38 -1.46
C GLN A 78 12.30 -6.70 -1.75
N ARG A 79 11.57 -7.81 -1.94
CA ARG A 79 12.17 -9.09 -2.35
C ARG A 79 12.85 -9.01 -3.70
N ASP A 80 12.20 -8.38 -4.68
CA ASP A 80 12.75 -8.20 -6.02
C ASP A 80 14.03 -7.35 -6.00
N TYR A 81 14.01 -6.25 -5.24
CA TYR A 81 15.18 -5.39 -5.05
C TYR A 81 16.33 -6.16 -4.38
N ALA A 82 16.07 -6.89 -3.29
CA ALA A 82 17.09 -7.68 -2.60
C ALA A 82 17.70 -8.77 -3.49
N ALA A 83 16.89 -9.44 -4.31
CA ALA A 83 17.38 -10.43 -5.27
C ALA A 83 18.28 -9.80 -6.34
N LEU A 84 17.89 -8.63 -6.87
CA LEU A 84 18.72 -7.89 -7.83
C LEU A 84 20.02 -7.41 -7.20
N GLN A 85 19.97 -6.91 -5.96
CA GLN A 85 21.15 -6.47 -5.22
C GLN A 85 22.13 -7.63 -5.00
N SER A 86 21.63 -8.79 -4.56
CA SER A 86 22.46 -9.98 -4.40
C SER A 86 23.13 -10.42 -5.70
N ARG A 87 22.45 -10.31 -6.85
CA ARG A 87 23.04 -10.61 -8.17
C ARG A 87 24.11 -9.59 -8.57
N ALA A 88 23.89 -8.32 -8.26
CA ALA A 88 24.89 -7.26 -8.50
C ALA A 88 26.14 -7.46 -7.65
N ASP A 89 25.98 -7.83 -6.38
CA ASP A 89 27.08 -8.09 -5.46
C ASP A 89 27.88 -9.33 -5.89
N ALA A 90 27.21 -10.42 -6.30
CA ALA A 90 27.86 -11.61 -6.83
C ALA A 90 28.69 -11.31 -8.09
N ARG A 91 28.14 -10.50 -9.00
CA ARG A 91 28.83 -10.04 -10.21
C ARG A 91 30.04 -9.17 -9.88
N ALA A 92 29.92 -8.25 -8.93
CA ALA A 92 31.02 -7.41 -8.47
C ALA A 92 32.14 -8.22 -7.80
N ALA A 93 31.77 -9.30 -7.09
CA ALA A 93 32.71 -10.22 -6.45
C ALA A 93 33.33 -11.26 -7.41
N GLY A 94 32.99 -11.24 -8.69
CA GLY A 94 33.48 -12.20 -9.69
C GLY A 94 33.02 -13.64 -9.47
N ARG A 95 31.94 -13.85 -8.71
CA ARG A 95 31.36 -15.19 -8.48
C ARG A 95 30.31 -15.47 -9.56
N PRO A 96 30.25 -16.70 -10.12
CA PRO A 96 29.16 -17.05 -11.01
C PRO A 96 27.82 -16.99 -10.26
N ALA A 97 26.79 -16.49 -10.96
CA ALA A 97 25.43 -16.32 -10.47
C ALA A 97 24.74 -17.66 -10.21
#